data_AF-A0A2G5R0L1-F1
#
_entry.id   AF-A0A2G5R0L1-F1
#
_cell.length_a   1.000
_cell.length_b   1.000
_cell.length_c   1.000
_cell.angle_alpha   90.00
_cell.angle_beta   90.00
_cell.angle_gamma   90.00
#
_symmetry.space_group_name_H-M   'P 1'
#
loop_
_entity.id
_entity.type
_entity.pdbx_description
1 polymer ?
#
loop_
_entity_poly.entity_id
_entity_poly.type
_entity_poly.pdbx_seq_one_letter_code
_entity_poly.pdbx_strand_id
1 'polypeptide(L)'
;MPSQPAISRATPHACASVHVPFEADIETLAECVAPDRHLRTICGCGEMAEFDATAWLERRLGDFSIVNFTDRLRCPCGRRQGRFEVWPGPAGCSGLKTRFAASLYD
;
A
#
# COMPACT_ATOMS: atom_id res chain seq x y z
N MET A 1 6.07 6.61 48.74
CA MET A 1 7.06 6.25 47.71
C MET A 1 7.33 4.75 47.83
N PRO A 2 7.44 4.01 46.72
CA PRO A 2 6.97 4.35 45.35
C PRO A 2 5.42 4.46 45.34
N SER A 3 4.60 4.30 44.29
CA SER A 3 4.78 4.01 42.85
C SER A 3 3.78 4.84 42.02
N GLN A 4 3.91 4.84 40.70
CA GLN A 4 2.84 5.17 39.76
C GLN A 4 2.47 3.90 38.95
N PRO A 5 1.19 3.65 38.62
CA PRO A 5 0.88 2.72 37.54
C PRO A 5 1.43 3.31 36.23
N ALA A 6 2.08 2.48 35.42
CA ALA A 6 2.64 2.94 34.15
C ALA A 6 1.52 3.46 33.23
N ILE A 7 1.74 4.62 32.61
CA ILE A 7 0.87 5.12 31.55
C ILE A 7 1.05 4.17 30.37
N SER A 8 0.06 3.29 30.15
CA SER A 8 -0.01 2.45 28.97
C SER A 8 -0.01 3.33 27.73
N ARG A 9 1.15 3.47 27.08
CA ARG A 9 1.24 4.08 25.74
C ARG A 9 0.27 3.33 24.85
N ALA A 10 -0.76 4.03 24.37
CA ALA A 10 -1.69 3.47 23.41
C ALA A 10 -0.88 2.91 22.24
N THR A 11 -0.89 1.59 22.08
CA THR A 11 -0.34 0.94 20.90
C THR A 11 -1.08 1.53 19.71
N PRO A 12 -0.39 2.09 18.69
CA PRO A 12 -1.09 2.51 17.48
C PRO A 12 -1.84 1.29 16.96
N HIS A 13 -3.14 1.44 16.69
CA HIS A 13 -4.02 0.31 16.41
C HIS A 13 -3.39 -0.54 15.31
N ALA A 14 -3.05 -1.78 15.64
CA ALA A 14 -2.54 -2.74 14.68
C ALA A 14 -3.72 -3.15 13.78
N CYS A 15 -3.98 -2.37 12.74
CA CYS A 15 -5.02 -2.62 11.74
C CYS A 15 -4.80 -4.05 11.22
N ALA A 16 -5.74 -4.93 11.56
CA ALA A 16 -5.48 -6.38 11.55
C ALA A 16 -5.05 -6.85 10.16
N SER A 17 -3.90 -7.53 10.11
CA SER A 17 -3.24 -7.90 8.85
C SER A 17 -4.06 -8.92 8.06
N VAL A 18 -4.92 -8.42 7.16
CA VAL A 18 -5.48 -9.22 6.07
C VAL A 18 -4.37 -9.48 5.06
N HIS A 19 -3.49 -10.44 5.39
CA HIS A 19 -2.57 -10.98 4.41
C HIS A 19 -3.38 -11.70 3.33
N VAL A 20 -3.35 -11.17 2.11
CA VAL A 20 -3.73 -11.90 0.90
C VAL A 20 -2.44 -12.40 0.23
N PRO A 21 -1.84 -13.53 0.66
CA PRO A 21 -0.94 -14.26 -0.22
C PRO A 21 -1.75 -14.75 -1.43
N PHE A 22 -1.14 -14.70 -2.62
CA PHE A 22 -1.60 -15.30 -3.90
C PHE A 22 -2.84 -16.22 -3.75
N GLU A 23 -4.01 -15.88 -4.31
CA GLU A 23 -4.22 -15.52 -5.73
C GLU A 23 -4.95 -14.17 -5.94
N ALA A 24 -4.20 -13.05 -5.96
CA ALA A 24 -4.75 -11.73 -6.31
C ALA A 24 -4.85 -11.50 -7.84
N ASP A 25 -5.18 -12.55 -8.61
CA ASP A 25 -5.31 -12.47 -10.07
C ASP A 25 -6.61 -11.77 -10.50
N ILE A 26 -7.64 -11.82 -9.64
CA ILE A 26 -9.01 -11.37 -9.92
C ILE A 26 -9.26 -9.90 -9.52
N GLU A 27 -8.82 -9.45 -8.34
CA GLU A 27 -9.16 -8.10 -7.85
C GLU A 27 -8.56 -6.99 -8.74
N THR A 28 -9.45 -6.10 -9.15
CA THR A 28 -9.14 -4.93 -9.97
C THR A 28 -8.46 -3.83 -9.13
N LEU A 29 -7.74 -2.93 -9.81
CA LEU A 29 -7.11 -1.77 -9.15
C LEU A 29 -8.13 -0.91 -8.38
N ALA A 30 -9.35 -0.78 -8.89
CA ALA A 30 -10.43 -0.03 -8.24
C ALA A 30 -10.97 -0.74 -6.99
N GLU A 31 -10.97 -2.07 -6.95
CA GLU A 31 -11.29 -2.83 -5.72
C GLU A 31 -10.18 -2.68 -4.69
N CYS A 32 -8.91 -2.82 -5.10
CA CYS A 32 -7.75 -2.68 -4.21
C CYS A 32 -7.60 -1.30 -3.53
N VAL A 33 -8.31 -0.27 -4.00
CA VAL A 33 -8.20 1.12 -3.53
C VAL A 33 -9.60 1.69 -3.26
N ALA A 34 -10.11 1.43 -2.06
CA ALA A 34 -11.44 1.83 -1.60
C ALA A 34 -11.36 2.63 -0.28
N PRO A 35 -12.44 3.27 0.21
CA PRO A 35 -12.37 4.15 1.38
C PRO A 35 -11.83 3.48 2.67
N ASP A 36 -11.95 2.16 2.75
CA ASP A 36 -11.53 1.28 3.85
C ASP A 36 -10.18 0.59 3.61
N ARG A 37 -9.56 0.71 2.43
CA ARG A 37 -8.34 -0.04 2.06
C ARG A 37 -7.42 0.70 1.07
N HIS A 38 -6.13 0.74 1.39
CA HIS A 38 -5.07 1.37 0.60
C HIS A 38 -4.07 0.36 0.05
N LEU A 39 -3.38 0.73 -1.02
CA LEU A 39 -2.25 -0.05 -1.54
C LEU A 39 -0.94 0.31 -0.86
N ARG A 40 -0.07 -0.69 -0.71
CA ARG A 40 1.35 -0.56 -0.43
C ARG A 40 2.17 -1.24 -1.51
N THR A 41 3.37 -0.73 -1.74
CA THR A 41 4.37 -1.36 -2.61
C THR A 41 5.52 -1.90 -1.78
N ILE A 42 6.02 -3.08 -2.17
CA ILE A 42 7.19 -3.71 -1.56
C ILE A 42 8.23 -3.99 -2.65
N CYS A 43 9.46 -3.56 -2.41
CA CYS A 43 10.61 -3.96 -3.21
C CYS A 43 11.33 -5.16 -2.60
N GLY A 44 11.92 -6.01 -3.45
CA GLY A 44 12.92 -7.01 -3.03
C GLY A 44 14.25 -6.44 -2.50
N CYS A 45 14.29 -5.15 -2.15
CA CYS A 45 15.35 -4.52 -1.34
C CYS A 45 14.90 -4.13 0.07
N GLY A 46 13.64 -4.39 0.45
CA GLY A 46 13.07 -4.04 1.76
C GLY A 46 12.45 -2.64 1.86
N GLU A 47 12.55 -1.79 0.82
CA GLU A 47 11.81 -0.52 0.78
C GLU A 47 10.29 -0.81 0.70
N MET A 48 9.53 -0.20 1.61
CA MET A 48 8.07 -0.25 1.66
C MET A 48 7.51 1.16 1.60
N ALA A 49 6.47 1.35 0.78
CA ALA A 49 5.85 2.65 0.58
C ALA A 49 4.33 2.52 0.40
N GLU A 50 3.57 3.49 0.92
CA GLU A 50 2.16 3.64 0.59
C GLU A 50 2.01 4.02 -0.88
N PHE A 51 0.94 3.61 -1.55
CA PHE A 51 0.75 3.87 -2.98
C PHE A 51 -0.58 4.56 -3.27
N ASP A 52 -0.49 5.77 -3.78
CA ASP A 52 -1.60 6.49 -4.38
C ASP A 52 -1.81 6.00 -5.83
N ALA A 53 -2.97 5.40 -6.08
CA ALA A 53 -3.38 4.94 -7.40
C ALA A 53 -4.21 5.98 -8.19
N THR A 54 -4.47 7.17 -7.65
CA THR A 54 -5.45 8.13 -8.19
C THR A 54 -5.23 8.40 -9.68
N ALA A 55 -3.99 8.70 -10.10
CA ALA A 55 -3.67 8.96 -11.50
C ALA A 55 -3.78 7.74 -12.45
N TRP A 56 -3.94 6.51 -11.94
CA TRP A 56 -4.33 5.34 -12.73
C TRP A 56 -5.86 5.17 -12.79
N LEU A 57 -6.57 5.44 -11.69
CA LEU A 57 -8.03 5.41 -11.63
C LEU A 57 -8.63 6.49 -12.57
N GLU A 58 -8.10 7.71 -12.54
CA GLU A 58 -8.48 8.81 -13.45
C GLU A 58 -8.27 8.45 -14.93
N ARG A 59 -7.25 7.63 -15.23
CA ARG A 59 -6.96 7.12 -16.58
C ARG A 59 -7.82 5.92 -16.99
N ARG A 60 -8.85 5.57 -16.20
CA ARG A 60 -9.71 4.38 -16.39
C ARG A 60 -8.90 3.08 -16.44
N LEU A 61 -7.84 3.00 -15.64
CA LEU A 61 -7.09 1.75 -15.42
C LEU A 61 -7.64 0.98 -14.19
N GLY A 62 -8.74 1.45 -13.60
CA GLY A 62 -9.36 0.84 -12.42
C GLY A 62 -9.78 -0.61 -12.62
N ASP A 63 -10.32 -0.95 -13.79
CA ASP A 63 -10.86 -2.28 -14.12
C ASP A 63 -9.79 -3.34 -14.44
N PHE A 64 -8.51 -2.98 -14.43
CA PHE A 64 -7.41 -3.92 -14.68
C PHE A 64 -6.97 -4.59 -13.37
N SER A 65 -6.77 -5.91 -13.41
CA SER A 65 -6.23 -6.67 -12.27
C SER A 65 -4.88 -6.13 -11.80
N ILE A 66 -4.71 -6.01 -10.48
CA ILE A 66 -3.56 -5.35 -9.82
C ILE A 66 -2.19 -5.92 -10.25
N VAL A 67 -2.13 -7.21 -10.64
CA VAL A 67 -0.89 -7.86 -11.09
C VAL A 67 -0.27 -7.19 -12.33
N ASN A 68 -1.11 -6.60 -13.20
CA ASN A 68 -0.69 -5.90 -14.43
C ASN A 68 0.18 -4.65 -14.17
N PHE A 69 0.23 -4.18 -12.92
CA PHE A 69 0.90 -2.95 -12.52
C PHE A 69 2.23 -3.18 -11.79
N THR A 70 2.47 -4.38 -11.28
CA THR A 70 3.56 -4.67 -10.32
C THR A 70 4.93 -4.23 -10.85
N ASP A 71 5.27 -4.65 -12.06
CA ASP A 71 6.49 -4.32 -12.79
C ASP A 71 6.55 -2.86 -13.30
N ARG A 72 5.45 -2.09 -13.26
CA ARG A 72 5.41 -0.73 -13.83
C ARG A 72 6.12 0.30 -12.96
N LEU A 73 6.11 0.11 -11.63
CA LEU A 73 6.77 1.01 -10.69
C LEU A 73 8.25 0.66 -10.53
N ARG A 74 9.09 1.70 -10.38
CA ARG A 74 10.48 1.55 -9.94
C ARG A 74 10.65 1.92 -8.47
N CYS A 75 11.40 1.09 -7.76
CA CYS A 75 11.92 1.42 -6.44
C CYS A 75 13.05 2.46 -6.56
N PRO A 76 13.30 3.29 -5.54
CA PRO A 76 14.53 4.08 -5.43
C PRO A 76 15.85 3.30 -5.57
N CYS A 77 15.86 1.98 -5.35
CA CYS A 77 17.03 1.13 -5.60
C CYS A 77 17.25 0.77 -7.10
N GLY A 78 16.49 1.38 -8.02
CA GLY A 78 16.57 1.18 -9.47
C GLY A 78 15.84 -0.06 -10.00
N ARG A 79 15.59 -1.06 -9.14
CA ARG A 79 14.80 -2.25 -9.44
C ARG A 79 13.32 -1.89 -9.66
N ARG A 80 12.58 -2.75 -10.35
CA ARG A 80 11.11 -2.70 -10.38
C ARG A 80 10.54 -3.08 -9.02
N GLN A 81 9.33 -2.63 -8.70
CA GLN A 81 8.61 -3.10 -7.51
C GLN A 81 8.25 -4.57 -7.69
N GLY A 82 8.38 -5.35 -6.61
CA GLY A 82 8.18 -6.80 -6.65
C GLY A 82 6.76 -7.22 -6.32
N ARG A 83 6.01 -6.39 -5.57
CA ARG A 83 4.67 -6.72 -5.10
C ARG A 83 3.86 -5.49 -4.70
N PHE A 84 2.54 -5.58 -4.91
CA PHE A 84 1.53 -4.79 -4.21
C PHE A 84 0.91 -5.59 -3.05
N GLU A 85 0.57 -4.89 -1.97
CA GLU A 85 -0.27 -5.41 -0.89
C GLU A 85 -1.44 -4.46 -0.64
N VAL A 86 -2.65 -5.00 -0.50
CA VAL A 86 -3.82 -4.26 0.01
C VAL A 86 -3.73 -4.26 1.54
N TRP A 87 -3.93 -3.10 2.16
CA TRP A 87 -3.88 -2.89 3.60
C TRP A 87 -5.13 -2.15 4.10
N PRO A 88 -5.73 -2.54 5.24
CA PRO A 88 -6.90 -1.88 5.77
C PRO A 88 -6.60 -0.49 6.35
N GLY A 89 -7.62 0.37 6.32
CA GLY A 89 -7.57 1.80 6.62
C GLY A 89 -7.42 2.66 5.36
N PRO A 90 -7.80 3.95 5.41
CA PRO A 90 -7.64 4.87 4.28
C PRO A 90 -6.16 5.20 4.02
N ALA A 91 -5.87 5.68 2.81
CA ALA A 91 -4.53 6.12 2.44
C ALA A 91 -4.04 7.29 3.32
N GLY A 92 -2.76 7.23 3.72
CA GLY A 92 -2.11 8.11 4.67
C GLY A 92 -2.07 7.57 6.10
N CYS A 93 -2.78 6.47 6.41
CA CYS A 93 -2.76 5.87 7.75
C CYS A 93 -1.57 4.92 8.00
N SER A 94 -0.74 4.58 7.01
CA SER A 94 0.38 3.64 7.23
C SER A 94 1.59 4.25 7.96
N GLY A 95 1.77 5.57 7.86
CA GLY A 95 3.00 6.25 8.30
C GLY A 95 4.22 6.02 7.39
N LEU A 96 4.07 5.29 6.28
CA LEU A 96 5.08 5.16 5.22
C LEU A 96 5.12 6.42 4.35
N LYS A 97 6.14 6.51 3.49
CA LYS A 97 6.17 7.52 2.41
C LYS A 97 5.20 7.12 1.31
N THR A 98 4.40 8.05 0.81
CA THR A 98 3.54 7.84 -0.35
C THR A 98 4.34 7.85 -1.66
N ARG A 99 4.01 6.95 -2.58
CA ARG A 99 4.42 6.93 -3.99
C ARG A 99 3.17 7.13 -4.84
N PHE A 100 3.27 7.90 -5.91
CA PHE A 100 2.14 8.29 -6.73
C PHE A 100 2.18 7.60 -8.09
N ALA A 101 1.02 7.10 -8.55
CA ALA A 101 0.81 6.59 -9.90
C ALA A 101 1.22 7.59 -11.00
N ALA A 102 1.16 8.89 -10.69
CA ALA A 102 1.57 9.97 -11.58
C ALA A 102 3.06 9.91 -11.95
N SER A 103 3.94 9.47 -11.05
CA SER A 103 5.41 9.42 -11.21
C SER A 103 5.91 8.33 -12.18
N LEU A 104 5.06 7.90 -13.11
CA LEU A 104 5.39 7.03 -14.26
C LEU A 104 5.11 7.68 -15.62
N TYR A 105 4.61 8.92 -15.61
CA TYR A 105 4.22 9.67 -16.80
C TYR A 105 4.89 11.05 -16.87
N ASP A 106 5.92 11.23 -16.05
CA ASP A 106 6.85 12.36 -15.91
C ASP A 106 8.27 11.78 -16.10
#